data_AF-Q8N0M9-F1
#
_entry.id   AF-Q8N0M9-F1
#
_cell.length_a   1.000
_cell.length_b   1.000
_cell.length_c   1.000
_cell.angle_alpha   90.00
_cell.angle_beta   90.00
_cell.angle_gamma   90.00
#
_symmetry.space_group_name_H-M   'P 1'
#
loop_
_entity.id
_entity.type
_entity.pdbx_description
1 polymer ?
#
loop_
_entity_poly.entity_id
_entity_poly.type
_entity_poly.pdbx_seq_one_letter_code
_entity_poly.pdbx_strand_id
1 'polypeptide(L)'
;MKFLGALLVAVFALGAVAADRNSPTYVRGFPVGRSRARTTFGNEEIKCTNKQLGTFCHDCSTLKLCAGQETPITTINCRDSNSDAPFCVDDMCSSKPGENCKTAETTCAVVGYQPDPKDCTRYLFCKDGKGQVFECPPNYVYDHSKNMCKKKSSEADCTVMKCTNPNSFITYAPDPSIYAWCNDKLQPIVLKCEDDVNEWFDPKSFSCRTACKSENVFSDRRDCKKYYQCFLVNNKWQIKHYDCPNGLHFDKTELRCIPTPPGEECKSEIAK
;
A
#
# COMPACT_ATOMS: atom_id res chain seq x y z
N MET A 1 -42.52 -44.33 62.45
CA MET A 1 -43.00 -43.54 61.30
C MET A 1 -41.90 -42.53 60.98
N LYS A 2 -41.13 -42.74 59.89
CA LYS A 2 -41.18 -41.94 58.63
C LYS A 2 -40.69 -40.49 58.90
N PHE A 3 -39.62 -39.93 58.33
CA PHE A 3 -38.94 -40.11 57.05
C PHE A 3 -37.50 -39.56 57.07
N LEU A 4 -36.68 -40.05 56.13
CA LEU A 4 -35.35 -39.59 55.71
C LEU A 4 -35.27 -38.09 55.38
N GLY A 5 -34.07 -37.50 55.53
CA GLY A 5 -33.71 -36.25 54.87
C GLY A 5 -32.21 -35.94 55.02
N ALA A 6 -31.38 -36.52 54.16
CA ALA A 6 -29.97 -36.15 54.03
C ALA A 6 -29.85 -34.76 53.38
N LEU A 7 -29.23 -33.80 54.08
CA LEU A 7 -28.97 -32.46 53.56
C LEU A 7 -27.64 -32.47 52.78
N LEU A 8 -27.73 -32.48 51.46
CA LEU A 8 -26.61 -32.20 50.54
C LEU A 8 -26.30 -30.69 50.59
N VAL A 9 -25.12 -30.33 51.09
CA VAL A 9 -24.59 -28.97 50.97
C VAL A 9 -23.93 -28.83 49.59
N ALA A 10 -24.66 -28.27 48.64
CA ALA A 10 -24.10 -27.86 47.35
C ALA A 10 -23.38 -26.51 47.51
N VAL A 11 -22.05 -26.51 47.36
CA VAL A 11 -21.23 -25.30 47.29
C VAL A 11 -21.39 -24.72 45.87
N PHE A 12 -22.17 -23.65 45.75
CA PHE A 12 -22.19 -22.85 44.53
C PHE A 12 -20.99 -21.90 44.53
N ALA A 13 -19.96 -22.25 43.75
CA ALA A 13 -18.89 -21.34 43.39
C ALA A 13 -19.44 -20.29 42.41
N LEU A 14 -19.66 -19.06 42.89
CA LEU A 14 -19.85 -17.89 42.02
C LEU A 14 -18.48 -17.48 41.47
N GLY A 15 -18.10 -18.08 40.34
CA GLY A 15 -17.02 -17.59 39.51
C GLY A 15 -17.46 -16.32 38.78
N ALA A 16 -16.84 -15.20 39.11
CA ALA A 16 -16.91 -13.99 38.30
C ALA A 16 -16.17 -14.26 36.98
N VAL A 17 -16.93 -14.48 35.89
CA VAL A 17 -16.36 -14.54 34.54
C VAL A 17 -16.05 -13.11 34.12
N ALA A 18 -14.75 -12.82 33.98
CA ALA A 18 -14.25 -11.60 33.38
C ALA A 18 -14.84 -11.46 31.96
N ALA A 19 -15.41 -10.29 31.69
CA ALA A 19 -15.93 -9.93 30.38
C ALA A 19 -14.78 -9.90 29.36
N ASP A 20 -14.77 -10.91 28.49
CA ASP A 20 -13.92 -10.96 27.31
C ASP A 20 -14.40 -9.89 26.32
N ARG A 21 -13.67 -8.77 26.21
CA ARG A 21 -13.91 -7.75 25.18
C ARG A 21 -13.34 -8.28 23.84
N ASN A 22 -14.03 -9.24 23.25
CA ASN A 22 -13.86 -9.54 21.84
C ASN A 22 -14.38 -8.36 21.02
N SER A 23 -13.46 -7.65 20.37
CA SER A 23 -13.76 -6.57 19.44
C SER A 23 -14.47 -7.12 18.20
N PRO A 24 -15.67 -6.65 17.85
CA PRO A 24 -16.30 -6.99 16.59
C PRO A 24 -15.81 -6.00 15.51
N THR A 25 -14.83 -6.38 14.69
CA THR A 25 -14.53 -5.63 13.47
C THR A 25 -15.55 -5.99 12.39
N TYR A 26 -16.66 -5.25 12.41
CA TYR A 26 -17.66 -5.18 11.37
C TYR A 26 -17.07 -4.45 10.16
N VAL A 27 -16.86 -5.12 9.01
CA VAL A 27 -16.71 -4.42 7.73
C VAL A 27 -18.11 -4.06 7.26
N ARG A 28 -18.55 -2.81 7.53
CA ARG A 28 -19.84 -2.29 7.05
C ARG A 28 -19.83 -2.17 5.53
N GLY A 29 -20.79 -2.82 4.90
CA GLY A 29 -21.00 -2.82 3.46
C GLY A 29 -21.39 -1.45 2.89
N PHE A 30 -20.84 -1.15 1.72
CA PHE A 30 -21.38 -0.14 0.82
C PHE A 30 -22.47 -0.77 -0.07
N PRO A 31 -23.64 -0.14 -0.25
CA PRO A 31 -24.66 -0.63 -1.16
C PRO A 31 -24.18 -0.52 -2.62
N VAL A 32 -24.31 -1.62 -3.36
CA VAL A 32 -23.99 -1.70 -4.80
C VAL A 32 -25.07 -0.95 -5.58
N GLY A 33 -24.84 0.34 -5.82
CA GLY A 33 -25.59 1.12 -6.80
C GLY A 33 -25.25 0.64 -8.21
N ARG A 34 -26.24 0.05 -8.89
CA ARG A 34 -26.15 -0.40 -10.29
C ARG A 34 -26.04 0.80 -11.23
N SER A 35 -24.82 1.29 -11.47
CA SER A 35 -24.58 2.24 -12.55
C SER A 35 -24.23 1.51 -13.85
N ARG A 36 -25.16 1.59 -14.81
CA ARG A 36 -24.87 1.40 -16.23
C ARG A 36 -24.04 2.59 -16.69
N ALA A 37 -22.77 2.37 -17.04
CA ALA A 37 -22.10 3.08 -18.12
C ALA A 37 -20.86 2.28 -18.53
N ARG A 38 -20.73 2.15 -19.84
CA ARG A 38 -19.80 1.30 -20.59
C ARG A 38 -18.56 2.14 -20.91
N THR A 39 -17.37 1.65 -20.55
CA THR A 39 -16.14 1.85 -21.34
C THR A 39 -15.12 0.78 -20.95
N THR A 40 -14.70 0.02 -21.95
CA THR A 40 -13.67 -1.01 -21.89
C THR A 40 -12.30 -0.33 -21.95
N PHE A 41 -11.52 -0.36 -20.87
CA PHE A 41 -10.09 0.00 -20.91
C PHE A 41 -9.28 -1.23 -21.29
N GLY A 42 -9.17 -1.48 -22.59
CA GLY A 42 -8.11 -2.32 -23.15
C GLY A 42 -6.84 -1.47 -23.34
N ASN A 43 -5.69 -2.13 -23.50
CA ASN A 43 -4.54 -1.52 -24.16
C ASN A 43 -4.99 -1.10 -25.56
N GLU A 44 -5.36 0.16 -25.72
CA GLU A 44 -5.79 0.71 -26.99
C GLU A 44 -4.53 1.06 -27.79
N GLU A 45 -4.35 0.40 -28.93
CA GLU A 45 -3.27 0.77 -29.87
C GLU A 45 -3.41 2.25 -30.25
N ILE A 46 -2.31 3.00 -30.19
CA ILE A 46 -2.29 4.42 -30.54
C ILE A 46 -2.53 4.56 -32.05
N LYS A 47 -3.72 5.03 -32.43
CA LYS A 47 -4.12 5.20 -33.83
C LYS A 47 -4.29 6.66 -34.20
N CYS A 48 -3.99 6.96 -35.45
CA CYS A 48 -4.38 8.18 -36.15
C CYS A 48 -5.73 7.97 -36.83
N THR A 49 -6.50 9.03 -36.98
CA THR A 49 -7.69 9.01 -37.84
C THR A 49 -7.27 9.19 -39.29
N ASN A 50 -7.86 8.44 -40.22
CA ASN A 50 -7.62 8.63 -41.66
C ASN A 50 -7.81 10.10 -42.05
N LYS A 51 -6.80 10.68 -42.72
CA LYS A 51 -6.64 12.11 -43.08
C LYS A 51 -6.02 13.04 -42.03
N GLN A 52 -5.68 12.59 -40.82
CA GLN A 52 -4.91 13.41 -39.87
C GLN A 52 -3.48 13.62 -40.39
N LEU A 53 -3.08 14.88 -40.56
CA LEU A 53 -1.73 15.28 -40.94
C LEU A 53 -1.21 16.28 -39.89
N GLY A 54 -0.11 15.94 -39.21
CA GLY A 54 0.45 16.78 -38.15
C GLY A 54 0.63 16.03 -36.83
N THR A 55 0.99 16.78 -35.79
CA THR A 55 1.08 16.27 -34.41
C THR A 55 -0.26 16.38 -33.73
N PHE A 56 -0.58 15.40 -32.89
CA PHE A 56 -1.82 15.38 -32.13
C PHE A 56 -1.55 14.81 -30.74
N CYS A 57 -2.19 15.35 -29.71
CA CYS A 57 -2.17 14.70 -28.40
C CYS A 57 -2.97 13.39 -28.48
N HIS A 58 -2.33 12.29 -28.11
CA HIS A 58 -3.02 11.02 -27.87
C HIS A 58 -3.66 11.02 -26.48
N ASP A 59 -2.88 11.43 -25.49
CA ASP A 59 -3.26 11.55 -24.09
C ASP A 59 -2.54 12.77 -23.46
N CYS A 60 -2.56 12.84 -22.12
CA CYS A 60 -1.97 13.92 -21.33
C CYS A 60 -0.45 14.10 -21.47
N SER A 61 0.30 13.09 -21.92
CA SER A 61 1.76 13.12 -21.97
C SER A 61 2.31 12.56 -23.29
N THR A 62 1.47 11.97 -24.13
CA THR A 62 1.87 11.35 -25.40
C THR A 62 1.39 12.17 -26.60
N LEU A 63 2.35 12.63 -27.40
CA LEU A 63 2.13 13.23 -28.69
C LEU A 63 2.28 12.16 -29.79
N LYS A 64 1.37 12.11 -30.76
CA LYS A 64 1.45 11.22 -31.93
C LYS A 64 1.62 12.04 -33.21
N LEU A 65 2.46 11.57 -34.13
CA LEU A 65 2.64 12.18 -35.44
C LEU A 65 1.87 11.37 -36.50
N CYS A 66 0.89 12.00 -37.14
CA CYS A 66 0.05 11.38 -38.16
C CYS A 66 0.40 11.91 -39.55
N ALA A 67 0.47 11.01 -40.54
CA ALA A 67 0.72 11.33 -41.94
C ALA A 67 -0.35 10.75 -42.88
N GLY A 68 -1.62 10.88 -42.49
CA GLY A 68 -2.77 10.47 -43.29
C GLY A 68 -3.08 8.96 -43.28
N GLN A 69 -2.29 8.17 -42.54
CA GLN A 69 -2.50 6.73 -42.31
C GLN A 69 -3.05 6.48 -40.90
N GLU A 70 -3.62 5.30 -40.64
CA GLU A 70 -4.13 4.93 -39.31
C GLU A 70 -3.03 4.69 -38.28
N THR A 71 -1.82 4.34 -38.72
CA THR A 71 -0.67 4.18 -37.83
C THR A 71 0.10 5.49 -37.73
N PRO A 72 0.41 5.97 -36.51
CA PRO A 72 1.29 7.11 -36.36
C PRO A 72 2.70 6.77 -36.88
N ILE A 73 3.37 7.76 -37.47
CA ILE A 73 4.79 7.65 -37.84
C ILE A 73 5.63 7.39 -36.59
N THR A 74 5.31 8.13 -35.53
CA THR A 74 6.01 8.03 -34.24
C THR A 74 5.13 8.59 -33.13
N THR A 75 5.48 8.22 -31.90
CA THR A 75 4.90 8.76 -30.69
C THR A 75 6.01 9.31 -29.81
N ILE A 76 5.81 10.51 -29.29
CA ILE A 76 6.75 11.21 -28.41
C ILE A 76 6.10 11.29 -27.05
N ASN A 77 6.77 10.77 -26.03
CA ASN A 77 6.42 11.08 -24.65
C ASN A 77 7.03 12.46 -24.32
N CYS A 78 6.17 13.43 -24.01
CA CYS A 78 6.55 14.82 -23.78
C CYS A 78 7.55 14.96 -22.63
N ARG A 79 7.39 14.16 -21.57
CA ARG A 79 8.29 14.15 -20.41
C ARG A 79 9.67 13.60 -20.75
N ASP A 80 9.74 12.52 -21.54
CA ASP A 80 11.02 11.93 -21.95
C ASP A 80 11.79 12.84 -22.92
N SER A 81 11.06 13.60 -23.75
CA SER A 81 11.62 14.60 -24.64
C SER A 81 12.11 15.84 -23.89
N ASN A 82 11.32 16.32 -22.93
CA ASN A 82 11.65 17.45 -22.07
C ASN A 82 10.94 17.35 -20.71
N SER A 83 11.72 17.18 -19.64
CA SER A 83 11.19 17.09 -18.27
C SER A 83 10.48 18.36 -17.80
N ASP A 84 10.80 19.53 -18.38
CA ASP A 84 10.17 20.81 -18.04
C ASP A 84 8.86 21.04 -18.78
N ALA A 85 8.56 20.22 -19.79
CA ALA A 85 7.32 20.27 -20.58
C ALA A 85 6.66 18.88 -20.68
N PRO A 86 6.26 18.27 -19.55
CA PRO A 86 5.85 16.87 -19.53
C PRO A 86 4.42 16.62 -20.04
N PHE A 87 3.63 17.67 -20.28
CA PHE A 87 2.22 17.55 -20.65
C PHE A 87 2.02 17.78 -22.14
N CYS A 88 1.08 17.06 -22.77
CA CYS A 88 0.62 17.36 -24.11
C CYS A 88 -0.62 18.27 -24.02
N VAL A 89 -0.51 19.49 -24.55
CA VAL A 89 -1.58 20.49 -24.59
C VAL A 89 -1.59 21.12 -25.96
N ASP A 90 -2.78 21.23 -26.56
CA ASP A 90 -2.97 21.82 -27.90
C ASP A 90 -2.00 21.23 -28.94
N ASP A 91 -1.89 19.90 -28.95
CA ASP A 91 -1.08 19.14 -29.90
C ASP A 91 0.44 19.44 -29.85
N MET A 92 0.93 19.90 -28.68
CA MET A 92 2.33 20.18 -28.41
C MET A 92 2.70 19.90 -26.94
N CYS A 93 3.99 19.68 -26.66
CA CYS A 93 4.46 19.53 -25.28
C CYS A 93 4.49 20.88 -24.54
N SER A 94 4.04 20.88 -23.29
CA SER A 94 3.75 22.04 -22.46
C SER A 94 4.16 21.78 -21.01
N SER A 95 4.55 22.85 -20.32
CA SER A 95 4.90 22.83 -18.89
C SER A 95 3.69 22.82 -17.96
N LYS A 96 2.49 23.11 -18.48
CA LYS A 96 1.24 23.13 -17.71
C LYS A 96 0.24 22.12 -18.28
N PRO A 97 -0.51 21.40 -17.44
CA PRO A 97 -1.58 20.52 -17.90
C PRO A 97 -2.74 21.35 -18.49
N GLY A 98 -3.34 20.86 -19.58
CA GLY A 98 -4.54 21.45 -20.19
C GLY A 98 -5.81 21.10 -19.41
N GLU A 99 -6.93 21.78 -19.68
CA GLU A 99 -8.20 21.57 -18.95
C GLU A 99 -8.73 20.13 -19.04
N ASN A 100 -8.47 19.46 -20.16
CA ASN A 100 -8.85 18.06 -20.39
C ASN A 100 -7.86 17.06 -19.79
N CYS A 101 -6.71 17.55 -19.35
CA CYS A 101 -5.72 16.76 -18.65
C CYS A 101 -6.00 16.81 -17.15
N LYS A 102 -7.11 16.17 -16.74
CA LYS A 102 -7.33 15.87 -15.33
C LYS A 102 -6.22 14.93 -14.91
N THR A 103 -5.31 15.38 -14.04
CA THR A 103 -4.48 14.46 -13.25
C THR A 103 -5.42 13.39 -12.74
N ALA A 104 -5.20 12.14 -13.14
CA ALA A 104 -6.13 11.06 -12.87
C ALA A 104 -6.29 10.94 -11.34
N GLU A 105 -7.33 11.58 -10.78
CA GLU A 105 -7.74 11.40 -9.39
C GLU A 105 -8.12 9.92 -9.27
N THR A 106 -7.18 9.13 -8.80
CA THR A 106 -7.36 7.70 -8.61
C THR A 106 -7.94 7.50 -7.23
N THR A 107 -8.91 6.61 -7.08
CA THR A 107 -9.40 6.25 -5.75
C THR A 107 -8.44 5.30 -5.07
N CYS A 108 -8.16 5.53 -3.79
CA CYS A 108 -7.30 4.65 -2.99
C CYS A 108 -8.04 4.09 -1.79
N ALA A 109 -7.65 2.89 -1.35
CA ALA A 109 -8.23 2.25 -0.17
C ALA A 109 -7.51 2.64 1.14
N VAL A 110 -6.24 3.07 1.06
CA VAL A 110 -5.40 3.38 2.23
C VAL A 110 -4.76 4.76 2.12
N VAL A 111 -4.54 5.39 3.28
CA VAL A 111 -3.89 6.71 3.38
C VAL A 111 -2.37 6.57 3.33
N GLY A 112 -1.70 7.52 2.67
CA GLY A 112 -0.24 7.60 2.57
C GLY A 112 0.27 7.32 1.16
N TYR A 113 1.59 7.13 1.06
CA TYR A 113 2.24 6.80 -0.21
C TYR A 113 2.08 5.32 -0.56
N GLN A 114 1.78 5.03 -1.82
CA GLN A 114 1.64 3.66 -2.34
C GLN A 114 2.14 3.56 -3.78
N PRO A 115 2.59 2.37 -4.24
CA PRO A 115 2.90 2.16 -5.64
C PRO A 115 1.65 2.29 -6.52
N ASP A 116 1.81 2.73 -7.76
CA ASP A 116 0.79 2.49 -8.76
C ASP A 116 0.79 0.99 -9.11
N PRO A 117 -0.36 0.30 -9.00
CA PRO A 117 -0.41 -1.14 -9.19
C PRO A 117 -0.17 -1.59 -10.64
N LYS A 118 -0.24 -0.68 -11.62
CA LYS A 118 -0.12 -0.98 -13.05
C LYS A 118 1.10 -0.35 -13.70
N ASP A 119 1.75 0.60 -13.04
CA ASP A 119 2.90 1.32 -13.58
C ASP A 119 3.99 1.53 -12.51
N CYS A 120 5.10 0.82 -12.63
CA CYS A 120 6.21 0.88 -11.67
C CYS A 120 6.93 2.25 -11.64
N THR A 121 6.71 3.09 -12.65
CA THR A 121 7.29 4.44 -12.76
C THR A 121 6.41 5.49 -12.09
N ARG A 122 5.25 5.08 -11.55
CA ARG A 122 4.32 5.97 -10.88
C ARG A 122 4.05 5.52 -9.45
N TYR A 123 3.66 6.48 -8.64
CA TYR A 123 3.22 6.25 -7.26
C TYR A 123 2.13 7.25 -6.91
N LEU A 124 1.42 6.99 -5.82
CA LEU A 124 0.32 7.83 -5.39
C LEU A 124 0.53 8.28 -3.96
N PHE A 125 0.15 9.52 -3.66
CA PHE A 125 -0.16 9.93 -2.29
C PHE A 125 -1.67 9.96 -2.12
N CYS A 126 -2.17 9.17 -1.19
CA CYS A 126 -3.59 8.98 -0.97
C CYS A 126 -4.03 9.64 0.34
N LYS A 127 -5.07 10.46 0.27
CA LYS A 127 -5.70 11.13 1.41
C LYS A 127 -7.20 11.25 1.16
N ASP A 128 -8.01 10.96 2.17
CA ASP A 128 -9.48 11.06 2.09
C ASP A 128 -10.08 10.26 0.92
N GLY A 129 -9.48 9.08 0.62
CA GLY A 129 -9.88 8.20 -0.48
C GLY A 129 -9.47 8.67 -1.88
N LYS A 130 -8.81 9.83 -1.99
CA LYS A 130 -8.32 10.41 -3.25
C LYS A 130 -6.79 10.26 -3.35
N GLY A 131 -6.34 9.77 -4.48
CA GLY A 131 -4.93 9.60 -4.84
C GLY A 131 -4.47 10.65 -5.82
N GLN A 132 -3.44 11.39 -5.42
CA GLN A 132 -2.65 12.20 -6.34
C GLN A 132 -1.55 11.31 -6.94
N VAL A 133 -1.48 11.25 -8.26
CA VAL A 133 -0.47 10.48 -8.99
C VAL A 133 0.81 11.32 -9.15
N PHE A 134 1.94 10.68 -8.93
CA PHE A 134 3.28 11.19 -9.15
C PHE A 134 4.02 10.27 -10.10
N GLU A 135 4.82 10.85 -10.98
CA GLU A 135 5.61 10.11 -11.97
C GLU A 135 7.10 10.31 -11.66
N CYS A 136 7.83 9.21 -11.64
CA CYS A 136 9.27 9.22 -11.50
C CYS A 136 9.95 9.81 -12.75
N PRO A 137 11.15 10.39 -12.61
CA PRO A 137 11.95 10.80 -13.76
C PRO A 137 12.28 9.62 -14.70
N PRO A 138 12.70 9.89 -15.95
CA PRO A 138 13.10 8.84 -16.88
C PRO A 138 14.20 7.94 -16.30
N ASN A 139 14.05 6.62 -16.44
CA ASN A 139 14.90 5.57 -15.86
C ASN A 139 14.85 5.44 -14.32
N TYR A 140 13.82 5.96 -13.66
CA TYR A 140 13.57 5.75 -12.24
C TYR A 140 12.27 4.99 -12.01
N VAL A 141 12.23 4.23 -10.92
CA VAL A 141 11.04 3.49 -10.47
C VAL A 141 10.79 3.81 -9.00
N TYR A 142 9.56 3.61 -8.54
CA TYR A 142 9.19 3.90 -7.17
C TYR A 142 9.82 2.90 -6.16
N ASP A 143 10.37 3.42 -5.07
CA ASP A 143 10.88 2.67 -3.91
C ASP A 143 10.03 3.01 -2.69
N HIS A 144 9.11 2.11 -2.33
CA HIS A 144 8.21 2.33 -1.21
C HIS A 144 8.94 2.45 0.13
N SER A 145 10.03 1.71 0.33
CA SER A 145 10.79 1.73 1.59
C SER A 145 11.34 3.13 1.93
N LYS A 146 11.49 3.99 0.91
CA LYS A 146 11.93 5.38 1.04
C LYS A 146 10.84 6.39 0.69
N ASN A 147 9.67 5.93 0.22
CA ASN A 147 8.63 6.75 -0.39
C ASN A 147 9.16 7.71 -1.47
N MET A 148 10.10 7.23 -2.30
CA MET A 148 10.80 8.05 -3.29
C MET A 148 11.15 7.26 -4.54
N CYS A 149 11.46 7.95 -5.62
CA CYS A 149 11.98 7.31 -6.83
C CYS A 149 13.44 6.89 -6.65
N LYS A 150 13.77 5.65 -7.02
CA LYS A 150 15.15 5.14 -7.14
C LYS A 150 15.52 4.92 -8.60
N LYS A 151 16.81 5.02 -8.92
CA LYS A 151 17.29 4.68 -10.26
C LYS A 151 17.03 3.21 -10.55
N LYS A 152 16.47 2.90 -11.71
CA LYS A 152 16.29 1.53 -12.18
C LYS A 152 17.68 0.92 -12.41
N SER A 153 18.02 -0.10 -11.63
CA SER A 153 19.30 -0.82 -11.75
C SER A 153 19.19 -2.06 -12.63
N SER A 154 17.99 -2.67 -12.67
CA SER A 154 17.65 -3.78 -13.54
C SER A 154 16.17 -3.79 -13.89
N GLU A 155 15.77 -4.59 -14.88
CA GLU A 155 14.38 -4.83 -15.27
C GLU A 155 13.53 -5.34 -14.11
N ALA A 156 14.13 -6.08 -13.17
CA ALA A 156 13.43 -6.61 -11.99
C ALA A 156 12.97 -5.52 -11.01
N ASP A 157 13.61 -4.34 -11.02
CA ASP A 157 13.18 -3.21 -10.18
C ASP A 157 11.80 -2.68 -10.58
N CYS A 158 11.42 -2.81 -11.85
CA CYS A 158 10.11 -2.41 -12.33
C CYS A 158 9.10 -3.54 -12.08
N THR A 159 8.53 -3.57 -10.88
CA THR A 159 7.49 -4.53 -10.52
C THR A 159 6.13 -3.85 -10.39
N VAL A 160 5.10 -4.50 -10.93
CA VAL A 160 3.68 -4.13 -10.85
C VAL A 160 2.87 -5.27 -10.26
N MET A 161 1.64 -5.01 -9.82
CA MET A 161 0.77 -5.99 -9.19
C MET A 161 -0.04 -6.75 -10.25
N LYS A 162 0.29 -8.03 -10.43
CA LYS A 162 -0.34 -8.90 -11.44
C LYS A 162 -1.35 -9.84 -10.80
N CYS A 163 -2.63 -9.50 -10.91
CA CYS A 163 -3.73 -10.37 -10.49
C CYS A 163 -3.94 -11.51 -11.50
N THR A 164 -3.78 -12.76 -11.06
CA THR A 164 -4.03 -13.97 -11.87
C THR A 164 -5.34 -14.66 -11.50
N ASN A 165 -5.78 -14.53 -10.26
CA ASN A 165 -7.00 -15.14 -9.74
C ASN A 165 -7.92 -14.06 -9.15
N PRO A 166 -9.22 -14.08 -9.43
CA PRO A 166 -10.17 -13.19 -8.77
C PRO A 166 -10.32 -13.56 -7.30
N ASN A 167 -10.74 -12.60 -6.48
CA ASN A 167 -10.97 -12.75 -5.03
C ASN A 167 -9.77 -13.33 -4.28
N SER A 168 -8.56 -12.94 -4.69
CA SER A 168 -7.31 -13.41 -4.11
C SER A 168 -6.47 -12.24 -3.60
N PHE A 169 -5.51 -12.54 -2.73
CA PHE A 169 -4.52 -11.57 -2.27
C PHE A 169 -3.16 -11.86 -2.90
N ILE A 170 -2.46 -10.79 -3.28
CA ILE A 170 -1.08 -10.83 -3.77
C ILE A 170 -0.23 -9.82 -3.00
N THR A 171 1.06 -10.11 -2.84
CA THR A 171 2.03 -9.18 -2.25
C THR A 171 2.71 -8.35 -3.33
N TYR A 172 3.13 -7.13 -2.96
CA TYR A 172 4.02 -6.33 -3.78
C TYR A 172 5.46 -6.79 -3.57
N ALA A 173 6.09 -7.37 -4.60
CA ALA A 173 7.39 -8.03 -4.43
C ALA A 173 8.51 -7.10 -3.90
N PRO A 174 8.62 -5.82 -4.31
CA PRO A 174 9.64 -4.93 -3.77
C PRO A 174 9.45 -4.60 -2.28
N ASP A 175 8.22 -4.64 -1.78
CA ASP A 175 7.91 -4.40 -0.37
C ASP A 175 6.64 -5.14 0.07
N PRO A 176 6.76 -6.29 0.77
CA PRO A 176 5.62 -7.09 1.18
C PRO A 176 4.73 -6.46 2.28
N SER A 177 5.09 -5.29 2.82
CA SER A 177 4.16 -4.50 3.64
C SER A 177 2.99 -3.93 2.82
N ILE A 178 3.19 -3.81 1.50
CA ILE A 178 2.16 -3.46 0.53
C ILE A 178 1.63 -4.74 -0.13
N TYR A 179 0.32 -4.80 -0.26
CA TYR A 179 -0.37 -5.94 -0.88
C TYR A 179 -1.60 -5.46 -1.64
N ALA A 180 -2.23 -6.35 -2.40
CA ALA A 180 -3.46 -6.03 -3.10
C ALA A 180 -4.50 -7.13 -2.97
N TRP A 181 -5.75 -6.71 -2.90
CA TRP A 181 -6.90 -7.58 -3.14
C TRP A 181 -7.28 -7.51 -4.62
N CYS A 182 -7.27 -8.66 -5.29
CA CYS A 182 -7.67 -8.81 -6.67
C CYS A 182 -9.18 -9.01 -6.74
N ASN A 183 -9.91 -8.04 -7.30
CA ASN A 183 -11.35 -8.16 -7.46
C ASN A 183 -11.74 -9.12 -8.61
N ASP A 184 -13.05 -9.29 -8.85
CA ASP A 184 -13.59 -10.16 -9.92
C ASP A 184 -13.11 -9.79 -11.33
N LYS A 185 -12.65 -8.55 -11.54
CA LYS A 185 -12.12 -8.05 -12.82
C LYS A 185 -10.60 -8.15 -12.91
N LEU A 186 -9.96 -8.85 -11.98
CA LEU A 186 -8.49 -8.93 -11.85
C LEU A 186 -7.85 -7.54 -11.70
N GLN A 187 -8.58 -6.58 -11.12
CA GLN A 187 -8.02 -5.28 -10.80
C GLN A 187 -7.49 -5.29 -9.35
N PRO A 188 -6.22 -4.93 -9.15
CA PRO A 188 -5.63 -4.85 -7.82
C PRO A 188 -6.15 -3.61 -7.08
N ILE A 189 -6.70 -3.83 -5.90
CA ILE A 189 -6.99 -2.78 -4.91
C ILE A 189 -5.84 -2.79 -3.92
N VAL A 190 -5.01 -1.75 -3.98
CA VAL A 190 -3.81 -1.62 -3.16
C VAL A 190 -4.17 -1.35 -1.71
N LEU A 191 -3.53 -2.10 -0.83
CA LEU A 191 -3.67 -2.07 0.62
C LEU A 191 -2.27 -2.09 1.25
N LYS A 192 -2.21 -1.77 2.54
CA LYS A 192 -0.97 -1.78 3.30
C LYS A 192 -1.19 -2.31 4.71
N CYS A 193 -0.15 -2.90 5.29
CA CYS A 193 -0.14 -3.21 6.71
C CYS A 193 -0.20 -1.92 7.54
N GLU A 194 -0.77 -2.04 8.73
CA GLU A 194 -0.87 -0.91 9.65
C GLU A 194 0.53 -0.47 10.11
N ASP A 195 1.36 -1.44 10.51
CA ASP A 195 2.79 -1.22 10.70
C ASP A 195 3.54 -1.62 9.42
N ASP A 196 3.44 -0.76 8.41
CA ASP A 196 4.15 -0.91 7.12
C ASP A 196 5.69 -0.92 7.24
N VAL A 197 6.23 -0.58 8.41
CA VAL A 197 7.67 -0.62 8.68
C VAL A 197 8.11 -2.00 9.19
N ASN A 198 7.30 -2.67 10.00
CA ASN A 198 7.71 -3.91 10.67
C ASN A 198 6.93 -5.14 10.21
N GLU A 199 5.81 -4.97 9.51
CA GLU A 199 4.93 -6.06 9.12
C GLU A 199 4.98 -6.34 7.63
N TRP A 200 4.88 -7.63 7.30
CA TRP A 200 4.63 -8.11 5.95
C TRP A 200 3.29 -8.83 5.90
N PHE A 201 2.59 -8.68 4.79
CA PHE A 201 1.37 -9.41 4.54
C PHE A 201 1.70 -10.88 4.20
N ASP A 202 1.08 -11.81 4.91
CA ASP A 202 1.14 -13.25 4.62
C ASP A 202 -0.13 -13.70 3.87
N PRO A 203 -0.04 -13.99 2.56
CA PRO A 203 -1.18 -14.47 1.78
C PRO A 203 -1.75 -15.81 2.25
N LYS A 204 -0.99 -16.62 3.00
CA LYS A 204 -1.47 -17.92 3.48
C LYS A 204 -2.43 -17.79 4.65
N SER A 205 -2.17 -16.81 5.52
CA SER A 205 -3.03 -16.53 6.67
C SER A 205 -3.89 -15.30 6.52
N PHE A 206 -3.81 -14.61 5.37
CA PHE A 206 -4.54 -13.38 5.07
C PHE A 206 -4.36 -12.29 6.13
N SER A 207 -3.14 -12.15 6.67
CA SER A 207 -2.87 -11.24 7.79
C SER A 207 -1.49 -10.61 7.69
N CYS A 208 -1.36 -9.36 8.14
CA CYS A 208 -0.06 -8.74 8.40
C CYS A 208 0.58 -9.35 9.65
N ARG A 209 1.88 -9.68 9.56
CA ARG A 209 2.66 -10.26 10.65
C ARG A 209 4.00 -9.56 10.76
N THR A 210 4.48 -9.39 11.98
CA THR A 210 5.84 -8.89 12.24
C THR A 210 6.84 -9.74 11.48
N ALA A 211 7.69 -9.07 10.70
CA ALA A 211 8.66 -9.70 9.83
C ALA A 211 10.07 -9.19 10.10
N CYS A 212 11.05 -10.07 9.96
CA CYS A 212 12.45 -9.73 10.10
C CYS A 212 13.03 -9.31 8.75
N LYS A 213 13.35 -8.03 8.63
CA LYS A 213 14.03 -7.45 7.45
C LYS A 213 15.55 -7.69 7.52
N SER A 214 16.10 -7.73 8.73
CA SER A 214 17.51 -7.98 9.02
C SER A 214 17.68 -8.53 10.43
N GLU A 215 18.85 -9.08 10.74
CA GLU A 215 19.22 -9.48 12.09
C GLU A 215 19.56 -8.23 12.91
N ASN A 216 18.54 -7.68 13.57
CA ASN A 216 18.63 -6.44 14.33
C ASN A 216 17.54 -6.34 15.42
N VAL A 217 17.57 -5.26 16.19
CA VAL A 217 16.55 -4.87 17.16
C VAL A 217 15.64 -3.80 16.54
N PHE A 218 14.34 -3.93 16.76
CA PHE A 218 13.31 -3.06 16.20
C PHE A 218 12.35 -2.61 17.30
N SER A 219 11.95 -1.34 17.26
CA SER A 219 10.93 -0.79 18.14
C SER A 219 9.56 -1.37 17.82
N ASP A 220 8.77 -1.70 18.84
CA ASP A 220 7.33 -1.92 18.66
C ASP A 220 6.66 -0.56 18.45
N ARG A 221 6.00 -0.38 17.31
CA ARG A 221 5.39 0.90 16.94
C ARG A 221 4.01 1.11 17.54
N ARG A 222 3.39 0.07 18.11
CA ARG A 222 2.12 0.15 18.85
C ARG A 222 2.32 0.33 20.35
N ASP A 223 3.51 0.00 20.85
CA ASP A 223 3.87 0.19 22.25
C ASP A 223 5.34 0.62 22.41
N CYS A 224 5.55 1.90 22.70
CA CYS A 224 6.87 2.50 22.84
C CYS A 224 7.69 1.93 24.02
N LYS A 225 7.09 1.11 24.89
CA LYS A 225 7.80 0.39 25.97
C LYS A 225 8.23 -1.00 25.56
N LYS A 226 7.98 -1.41 24.31
CA LYS A 226 8.29 -2.73 23.79
C LYS A 226 9.22 -2.64 22.61
N TYR A 227 9.96 -3.73 22.41
CA TYR A 227 10.81 -3.92 21.24
C TYR A 227 10.90 -5.41 20.94
N TYR A 228 11.40 -5.75 19.77
CA TYR A 228 11.68 -7.13 19.41
C TYR A 228 13.04 -7.23 18.74
N GLN A 229 13.65 -8.40 18.87
CA GLN A 229 14.91 -8.72 18.22
C GLN A 229 14.69 -9.87 17.25
N CYS A 230 15.22 -9.69 16.06
CA CYS A 230 15.29 -10.69 15.01
C CYS A 230 16.63 -11.41 15.07
N PHE A 231 16.58 -12.75 15.03
CA PHE A 231 17.74 -13.62 14.99
C PHE A 231 17.67 -14.52 13.75
N LEU A 232 18.78 -14.73 13.05
CA LEU A 232 18.87 -15.73 12.00
C LEU A 232 19.51 -17.01 12.57
N VAL A 233 18.67 -17.98 12.95
CA VAL A 233 19.12 -19.24 13.54
C VAL A 233 18.87 -20.36 12.54
N ASN A 234 19.94 -21.05 12.10
CA ASN A 234 19.85 -22.15 11.12
C ASN A 234 19.08 -21.75 9.84
N ASN A 235 19.37 -20.57 9.28
CA ASN A 235 18.69 -19.98 8.12
C ASN A 235 17.17 -19.78 8.31
N LYS A 236 16.69 -19.72 9.56
CA LYS A 236 15.30 -19.40 9.89
C LYS A 236 15.25 -18.18 10.81
N TRP A 237 14.34 -17.27 10.50
CA TRP A 237 14.08 -16.12 11.34
C TRP A 237 13.40 -16.55 12.64
N GLN A 238 13.92 -16.07 13.76
CA GLN A 238 13.29 -16.14 15.07
C GLN A 238 13.10 -14.72 15.60
N ILE A 239 11.93 -14.45 16.16
CA ILE A 239 11.59 -13.16 16.76
C ILE A 239 11.42 -13.36 18.26
N LYS A 240 12.10 -12.53 19.05
CA LYS A 240 11.88 -12.47 20.50
C LYS A 240 11.42 -11.07 20.88
N HIS A 241 10.29 -11.01 21.59
CA HIS A 241 9.70 -9.77 22.08
C HIS A 241 10.18 -9.48 23.50
N TYR A 242 10.33 -8.21 23.81
CA TYR A 242 10.85 -7.72 25.08
C TYR A 242 10.05 -6.50 25.55
N ASP A 243 9.84 -6.43 26.86
CA ASP A 243 9.34 -5.24 27.54
C ASP A 243 10.52 -4.49 28.16
N CYS A 244 10.53 -3.17 28.02
CA CYS A 244 11.45 -2.33 28.76
C CYS A 244 11.14 -2.39 30.28
N PRO A 245 12.16 -2.31 31.14
CA PRO A 245 11.96 -2.14 32.57
C PRO A 245 11.10 -0.92 32.91
N ASN A 246 10.47 -0.96 34.09
CA ASN A 246 9.59 0.12 34.56
C ASN A 246 10.28 1.49 34.52
N GLY A 247 9.59 2.49 33.96
CA GLY A 247 10.09 3.87 33.84
C GLY A 247 10.98 4.12 32.61
N LEU A 248 11.24 3.10 31.80
CA LEU A 248 12.00 3.22 30.56
C LEU A 248 11.10 3.07 29.32
N HIS A 249 11.57 3.58 28.20
CA HIS A 249 11.01 3.35 26.87
C HIS A 249 12.11 2.94 25.90
N PHE A 250 11.75 2.25 24.82
CA PHE A 250 12.74 1.81 23.85
C PHE A 250 13.09 2.98 22.90
N ASP A 251 14.36 3.31 22.82
CA ASP A 251 14.87 4.28 21.85
C ASP A 251 15.46 3.57 20.64
N LYS A 252 14.92 3.88 19.46
CA LYS A 252 15.32 3.25 18.19
C LYS A 252 16.65 3.77 17.63
N THR A 253 17.17 4.87 18.15
CA THR A 253 18.46 5.44 17.74
C THR A 253 19.60 4.84 18.56
N GLU A 254 19.42 4.69 19.86
CA GLU A 254 20.36 4.05 20.77
C GLU A 254 20.19 2.53 20.85
N LEU A 255 19.10 1.99 20.28
CA LEU A 255 18.75 0.57 20.26
C LEU A 255 18.70 -0.06 21.67
N ARG A 256 18.21 0.70 22.65
CA ARG A 256 18.12 0.28 24.05
C ARG A 256 17.00 0.98 24.80
N CYS A 257 16.64 0.44 25.96
CA CYS A 257 15.70 1.12 26.86
C CYS A 257 16.38 2.28 27.58
N ILE A 258 15.84 3.48 27.46
CA ILE A 258 16.32 4.70 28.11
C ILE A 258 15.24 5.32 29.00
N PRO A 259 15.61 6.13 30.01
CA PRO A 259 14.62 6.85 30.83
C PRO A 259 13.77 7.79 29.99
N THR A 260 12.46 7.82 30.25
CA THR A 260 11.59 8.84 29.63
C THR A 260 11.97 10.23 30.16
N PRO A 261 12.15 11.25 29.29
CA PRO A 261 12.46 12.60 29.72
C PRO A 261 11.44 13.14 30.74
N PRO A 262 11.88 13.89 31.76
CA PRO A 262 10.97 14.45 32.76
C PRO A 262 9.90 15.34 32.11
N GLY A 263 8.63 15.06 32.40
CA GLY A 263 7.50 15.80 31.84
C GLY A 263 7.01 15.30 30.48
N GLU A 264 7.63 14.27 29.92
CA GLU A 264 7.17 13.60 28.70
C GLU A 264 6.55 12.24 29.00
N GLU A 265 5.57 11.87 28.19
CA GLU A 265 5.00 10.52 28.19
C GLU A 265 5.49 9.76 26.96
N CYS A 266 5.75 8.48 27.14
CA CYS A 266 6.06 7.55 26.07
C CYS A 266 4.89 7.50 25.07
N LYS A 267 5.16 7.80 23.80
CA LYS A 267 4.15 7.80 22.72
C LYS A 267 4.47 6.72 21.70
N SER A 268 3.48 5.89 21.37
CA SER A 268 3.56 4.94 20.26
C SER A 268 3.50 5.68 18.93
N GLU A 269 4.12 5.10 17.89
CA GLU A 269 4.09 5.68 16.53
C GLU A 269 2.77 5.42 15.82
N ILE A 270 2.08 4.36 16.22
CA ILE A 270 0.76 3.95 15.72
C ILE A 270 -0.22 4.01 16.89
N ALA A 271 -1.40 4.56 16.65
CA ALA A 271 -2.47 4.63 17.64
C ALA A 271 -3.06 3.22 17.89
N LYS A 272 -3.39 2.91 19.14
CA LYS A 272 -4.12 1.68 19.51
C LYS A 272 -5.60 1.77 19.17
#